data_AF-A0A9N9NQL2-F1
#
_entry.id   AF-A0A9N9NQL2-F1
#
_cell.length_a   1.000
_cell.length_b   1.000
_cell.length_c   1.000
_cell.angle_alpha   90.00
_cell.angle_beta   90.00
_cell.angle_gamma   90.00
#
_symmetry.space_group_name_H-M   'P 1'
#
loop_
_entity.id
_entity.type
_entity.pdbx_description
1 polymer ?
#
loop_
_entity_poly.entity_id
_entity_poly.type
_entity_poly.pdbx_seq_one_letter_code
_entity_poly.pdbx_strand_id
1 'polypeptide(L)' 'FCELISITTDLWTAKSKTGYIGIIEHWLDENFKSYDILIGFEKILYLHTANSIAIYLEKYIEDHNIEKK' A
#
# COMPACT_ATOMS: atom_id res chain seq x y z
N PHE A 1 -22.54 2.43 2.81
CA PHE A 1 -21.22 1.89 3.26
C PHE A 1 -20.62 1.15 2.08
N CYS A 2 -19.38 1.46 1.67
CA CYS A 2 -18.72 0.71 0.62
C CYS A 2 -17.97 -0.48 1.24
N GLU A 3 -18.23 -1.68 0.73
CA GLU A 3 -17.72 -2.94 1.28
C GLU A 3 -16.42 -3.41 0.61
N LEU A 4 -15.91 -2.67 -0.39
CA LEU A 4 -14.78 -3.11 -1.20
C LEU A 4 -13.73 -2.01 -1.33
N ILE A 5 -12.50 -2.37 -0.95
CA ILE A 5 -11.31 -1.53 -1.05
C ILE A 5 -10.32 -2.24 -1.96
N SER A 6 -9.75 -1.51 -2.92
CA SER A 6 -8.63 -1.96 -3.74
C SER A 6 -7.35 -1.29 -3.25
N ILE A 7 -6.24 -2.02 -3.25
CA ILE A 7 -4.93 -1.49 -2.85
C ILE A 7 -4.02 -1.54 -4.07
N THR A 8 -3.39 -0.41 -4.40
CA THR A 8 -2.26 -0.38 -5.33
C THR A 8 -0.97 -0.09 -4.57
N THR A 9 0.12 -0.63 -5.11
CA THR A 9 1.46 -0.39 -4.58
C THR A 9 2.35 0.12 -5.69
N ASP A 10 3.09 1.19 -5.42
CA ASP A 10 4.13 1.69 -6.32
C ASP A 10 5.49 1.42 -5.69
N LEU A 11 6.42 0.87 -6.48
CA LEU A 11 7.75 0.49 -6.04
C LEU A 11 8.80 1.13 -6.93
N TRP A 12 9.70 1.89 -6.33
CA TRP A 12 10.79 2.51 -7.07
C TRP A 12 12.11 2.43 -6.31
N THR A 13 13.20 2.65 -7.03
CA THR A 13 14.54 2.78 -6.48
C THR A 13 15.04 4.19 -6.79
N ALA A 14 15.34 4.97 -5.75
CA ALA A 14 15.94 6.29 -5.94
C ALA A 14 17.38 6.17 -6.45
N LYS A 15 17.91 7.27 -6.99
CA LYS A 15 19.33 7.36 -7.43
C LYS A 15 20.33 6.98 -6.32
N SER A 16 19.95 7.14 -5.06
CA SER A 16 20.72 6.73 -3.88
C SER A 16 20.77 5.21 -3.66
N LYS A 17 20.20 4.40 -4.56
CA LYS A 17 20.00 2.95 -4.40
C LYS A 17 19.09 2.59 -3.21
N THR A 18 18.27 3.53 -2.76
CA THR A 18 17.27 3.31 -1.71
C THR A 18 15.96 2.88 -2.36
N GLY A 19 15.43 1.75 -1.91
CA GLY A 19 14.13 1.25 -2.31
C GLY A 19 13.00 1.92 -1.54
N TYR A 20 11.87 2.13 -2.20
CA TYR A 20 10.66 2.66 -1.58
C TYR A 20 9.43 1.87 -2.02
N ILE A 21 8.41 1.91 -1.17
CA ILE A 21 7.06 1.46 -1.47
C ILE A 21 6.06 2.55 -1.07
N GLY A 22 5.17 2.89 -1.99
CA GLY A 22 3.96 3.66 -1.73
C GLY A 22 2.76 2.73 -1.78
N ILE A 23 1.83 2.87 -0.84
CA ILE A 23 0.60 2.06 -0.76
C ILE A 23 -0.57 3.03 -0.81
N ILE A 24 -1.49 2.80 -1.75
CA ILE A 24 -2.67 3.63 -1.97
C ILE A 24 -3.91 2.75 -1.88
N GLU A 25 -4.87 3.18 -1.07
CA GLU A 25 -6.21 2.60 -1.02
C GLU A 25 -7.15 3.35 -1.98
N HIS A 26 -7.97 2.58 -2.67
CA HIS A 26 -8.95 3.05 -3.63
C HIS A 26 -10.31 2.46 -3.28
N TRP A 27 -11.33 3.30 -3.15
CA TRP A 27 -12.71 2.84 -3.02
C TRP A 27 -13.70 3.84 -3.62
N LEU A 28 -14.92 3.38 -3.85
CA LEU A 28 -16.05 4.22 -4.26
C LEU A 28 -17.01 4.40 -3.10
N ASP A 29 -17.63 5.55 -2.91
CA ASP A 29 -18.79 5.64 -2.00
C ASP A 29 -20.09 5.18 -2.69
N GLU A 30 -21.20 5.24 -1.95
CA GLU A 30 -22.54 4.88 -2.44
C GLU A 30 -23.04 5.76 -3.60
N ASN A 31 -22.40 6.90 -3.85
CA ASN A 31 -22.68 7.79 -4.97
C ASN A 31 -21.68 7.60 -6.11
N PHE A 32 -20.92 6.50 -6.12
CA PHE A 32 -19.86 6.20 -7.09
C PHE A 32 -18.75 7.26 -7.14
N LYS A 33 -18.57 8.05 -6.07
CA LYS A 33 -17.44 8.98 -5.99
C LYS A 33 -16.19 8.21 -5.56
N SER A 34 -15.10 8.40 -6.31
CA SER A 34 -13.80 7.79 -6.02
C SER A 34 -13.06 8.50 -4.90
N TYR A 35 -12.39 7.71 -4.08
CA TYR A 35 -11.46 8.14 -3.06
C TYR A 35 -10.16 7.38 -3.24
N ASP A 36 -9.06 8.14 -3.25
CA ASP A 36 -7.70 7.63 -3.33
C ASP A 36 -6.94 8.21 -2.13
N ILE A 37 -6.48 7.34 -1.23
CA ILE A 37 -5.73 7.78 -0.05
C ILE A 37 -4.36 7.11 -0.04
N LEU A 38 -3.31 7.91 0.06
CA LEU A 38 -1.98 7.43 0.39
C LEU A 38 -1.98 7.05 1.87
N ILE A 39 -1.75 5.77 2.13
CA ILE A 39 -1.86 5.21 3.46
C ILE A 39 -0.52 4.65 3.97
N GLY A 40 0.40 4.34 3.06
CA GLY A 40 1.74 3.87 3.40
C GLY A 40 2.78 4.49 2.49
N PHE A 41 3.89 4.94 3.07
CA PHE A 41 5.06 5.39 2.33
C PHE A 41 6.31 5.03 3.12
N GLU A 42 7.02 4.00 2.68
CA GLU A 42 8.10 3.42 3.45
C GLU A 42 9.35 3.16 2.63
N LYS A 43 10.49 3.17 3.33
CA LYS A 43 11.75 2.68 2.77
C LYS A 43 11.76 1.17 2.84
N ILE A 44 12.14 0.53 1.75
CA ILE A 44 12.29 -0.93 1.70
C ILE A 44 13.70 -1.31 1.26
N LEU A 45 14.14 -2.49 1.70
CA LEU A 45 15.44 -3.03 1.37
C LEU A 45 15.53 -3.31 -0.14
N TYR A 46 16.56 -2.75 -0.76
CA TYR A 46 16.97 -3.12 -2.10
C TYR A 46 17.77 -4.44 -2.04
N LEU A 47 17.57 -5.44 -2.90
CA LEU A 47 16.64 -5.52 -4.04
C LEU A 47 15.19 -5.79 -3.63
N HIS A 48 14.24 -5.23 -4.39
CA HIS A 48 12.80 -5.44 -4.26
C HIS A 48 12.42 -6.89 -4.56
N THR A 49 12.65 -7.80 -3.63
CA THR A 49 12.23 -9.20 -3.78
C THR A 49 10.75 -9.35 -3.43
N ALA A 50 10.07 -10.32 -4.04
CA ALA A 50 8.67 -10.63 -3.72
C ALA A 50 8.46 -10.86 -2.21
N ASN A 51 9.42 -11.53 -1.55
CA ASN A 51 9.38 -11.76 -0.11
C ASN A 51 9.51 -10.47 0.70
N SER A 52 10.41 -9.57 0.31
CA SER A 52 10.54 -8.25 0.96
C SER A 52 9.22 -7.49 0.86
N ILE A 53 8.62 -7.45 -0.33
CA ILE A 53 7.36 -6.73 -0.59
C ILE A 53 6.22 -7.32 0.26
N ALA A 54 6.09 -8.65 0.27
CA ALA A 54 5.06 -9.34 1.05
C ALA A 54 5.15 -9.02 2.55
N ILE A 55 6.36 -9.09 3.13
CA ILE A 55 6.58 -8.76 4.55
C ILE A 55 6.14 -7.32 4.87
N TYR A 56 6.45 -6.35 3.99
CA TYR A 56 6.03 -4.97 4.21
C TYR A 56 4.51 -4.81 4.10
N LEU A 57 3.87 -5.48 3.14
CA LEU A 57 2.41 -5.40 2.98
C LEU A 57 1.66 -6.08 4.13
N GLU A 58 2.12 -7.25 4.58
CA GLU A 58 1.54 -7.95 5.73
C GLU A 58 1.62 -7.09 6.98
N LYS A 59 2.81 -6.55 7.30
CA LYS A 59 2.99 -5.64 8.42
C LYS A 59 2.08 -4.41 8.31
N TYR A 60 1.98 -3.84 7.11
CA TYR A 60 1.15 -2.66 6.88
C TYR A 60 -0.34 -2.96 7.15
N ILE A 61 -0.86 -4.08 6.64
CA ILE A 61 -2.23 -4.54 6.87
C ILE A 61 -2.50 -4.71 8.36
N GLU A 62 -1.61 -5.40 9.07
CA GLU A 62 -1.70 -5.63 10.52
C GLU A 62 -1.68 -4.32 11.33
N ASP A 63 -0.72 -3.44 11.06
CA ASP A 63 -0.55 -2.17 11.79
C ASP A 63 -1.78 -1.26 11.64
N HIS A 64 -2.48 -1.33 10.50
CA HIS A 64 -3.64 -0.50 10.19
C HIS A 64 -4.98 -1.22 10.42
N ASN A 65 -4.96 -2.46 10.94
CA ASN A 65 -6.11 -3.34 11.15
C ASN A 65 -7.05 -3.39 9.93
N ILE A 66 -6.47 -3.37 8.72
CA ILE A 66 -7.25 -3.37 7.48
C ILE A 66 -8.00 -4.69 7.32
N GLU A 67 -7.47 -5.79 7.88
CA GLU A 67 -8.13 -7.10 7.87
C GLU A 67 -9.44 -7.16 8.68
N LYS A 68 -9.74 -6.13 9.48
CA LYS A 68 -10.95 -6.05 10.32
C LYS A 68 -11.93 -4.95 9.92
N LYS A 69 -11.63 -4.18 8.87
CA LYS A 69 -12.50 -3.13 8.32
C LYS A 69 -13.45 -3.70 7.29
#